data_AF-A0A4Y6PZ58-F1
#
_entry.id   AF-A0A4Y6PZ58-F1
#
_cell.length_a   1.000
_cell.length_b   1.000
_cell.length_c   1.000
_cell.angle_alpha   90.00
_cell.angle_beta   90.00
_cell.angle_gamma   90.00
#
_symmetry.space_group_name_H-M   'P 1'
#
loop_
_entity.id
_entity.type
_entity.pdbx_description
1 polymer ?
#
loop_
_entity_poly.entity_id
_entity_poly.type
_entity_poly.pdbx_seq_one_letter_code
_entity_poly.pdbx_strand_id
1 'polypeptide(L)'
;MTEEIPQGFESMLQFGLVEALVGRRSRRFFMGAELPDGVFAYKSKHDPEPLSEFEKLLVVGACAGNTGWNNLIYRAERYAPHLSNYAGAAGGRTFPSAAGFHTSMTFFTDDDGVYVLDNRDAPASAEPDADGHLDLDAVLDALRGQVTKLQDGRLGLPAEVPFVEAHNTWVANQEGTLLVIPVGDLAQHTLLGLCYMLQNGQVVYDDVHDRPVPGIEAYSHLYEEGAVWPVTFLDQLSLGEMSVEVGTSCYAGALMLQAMGLGGWMYNGMDPFSVLGASGEADVPGLGFRFDEDERWTTPNVTGLDGVMEGHCPPHFEDMHAATRSVYERKFGAGGPFNPETPGPWKDSHEVRGAAQVHSEEFIDCVALQAQYIYDTFGKFPATVPSIFTLMYLQAQHLDRDFYDEFYGPGAYLETHRHHMERWHRGE
;
A
#
# COMPACT_ATOMS: atom_id res chain seq x y z
N MET A 1 2.80 24.81 -13.40
CA MET A 1 3.02 25.52 -12.13
C MET A 1 3.75 26.83 -12.39
N THR A 2 3.19 27.96 -11.94
CA THR A 2 3.85 29.28 -11.88
C THR A 2 3.95 29.76 -10.43
N GLU A 3 4.03 28.81 -9.49
CA GLU A 3 4.42 29.08 -8.11
C GLU A 3 5.94 28.96 -8.01
N GLU A 4 6.56 29.85 -7.23
CA GLU A 4 7.99 29.88 -7.01
C GLU A 4 8.38 28.61 -6.24
N ILE A 5 9.26 27.78 -6.82
CA ILE A 5 9.70 26.53 -6.19
C ILE A 5 10.38 26.86 -4.85
N PRO A 6 9.92 26.30 -3.71
CA PRO A 6 10.52 26.62 -2.42
C PRO A 6 11.98 26.19 -2.33
N GLN A 7 12.81 26.96 -1.63
CA GLN A 7 14.21 26.59 -1.34
C GLN A 7 14.31 25.23 -0.62
N GLY A 8 13.26 24.86 0.12
CA GLY A 8 13.14 23.57 0.79
C GLY A 8 13.16 22.39 -0.16
N PHE A 9 12.55 22.54 -1.34
CA PHE A 9 12.53 21.53 -2.38
C PHE A 9 13.92 21.29 -2.97
N GLU A 10 14.67 22.35 -3.29
CA GLU A 10 16.06 22.21 -3.75
C GLU A 10 16.95 21.54 -2.69
N SER A 11 16.74 21.88 -1.42
CA SER A 11 17.46 21.26 -0.30
C SER A 11 17.15 19.77 -0.18
N MET A 12 15.88 19.39 -0.37
CA MET A 12 15.42 18.00 -0.34
C MET A 12 16.06 17.18 -1.47
N LEU A 13 16.13 17.72 -2.70
CA LEU A 13 16.76 17.03 -3.83
C LEU A 13 18.26 16.77 -3.63
N GLN A 14 18.92 17.61 -2.83
CA GLN A 14 20.34 17.46 -2.50
C GLN A 14 20.57 16.59 -1.25
N PHE A 15 19.51 16.20 -0.55
CA PHE A 15 19.60 15.44 0.69
C PHE A 15 19.98 13.98 0.42
N GLY A 16 21.08 13.53 1.02
CA GLY A 16 21.64 12.22 0.73
C GLY A 16 20.84 11.07 1.35
N LEU A 17 20.64 9.98 0.61
CA LEU A 17 20.00 8.75 1.13
C LEU A 17 20.68 8.22 2.40
N VAL A 18 22.02 8.25 2.47
CA VAL A 18 22.76 7.83 3.66
C VAL A 18 22.42 8.73 4.85
N GLU A 19 22.27 10.02 4.62
CA GLU A 19 21.87 10.99 5.65
C GLU A 19 20.45 10.71 6.14
N ALA A 20 19.51 10.41 5.22
CA ALA A 20 18.15 9.99 5.57
C ALA A 20 18.18 8.76 6.47
N LEU A 21 18.94 7.73 6.12
CA LEU A 21 19.03 6.48 6.88
C LEU A 21 19.60 6.69 8.30
N VAL A 22 20.70 7.43 8.44
CA VAL A 22 21.34 7.64 9.76
C VAL A 22 20.59 8.65 10.62
N GLY A 23 19.99 9.66 9.99
CA GLY A 23 19.26 10.76 10.62
C GLY A 23 17.81 10.42 10.96
N ARG A 24 17.26 9.32 10.42
CA ARG A 24 15.88 8.89 10.63
C ARG A 24 15.56 8.69 12.11
N ARG A 25 14.56 9.41 12.62
CA ARG A 25 13.99 9.22 13.96
C ARG A 25 12.47 9.39 13.89
N SER A 26 11.76 8.80 14.85
CA SER A 26 10.35 9.07 15.07
C SER A 26 10.23 10.37 15.85
N ARG A 27 9.82 11.45 15.19
CA ARG A 27 9.71 12.78 15.79
C ARG A 27 8.24 13.14 15.94
N ARG A 28 7.68 12.88 17.12
CA ARG A 28 6.23 12.79 17.33
C ARG A 28 5.57 14.07 17.83
N PHE A 29 6.31 14.98 18.46
CA PHE A 29 5.74 16.24 18.94
C PHE A 29 5.67 17.27 17.81
N PHE A 30 4.47 17.76 17.48
CA PHE A 30 4.19 18.66 16.36
C PHE A 30 3.67 20.02 16.82
N MET A 31 3.65 20.98 15.90
CA MET A 31 3.00 22.27 16.10
C MET A 31 1.51 22.06 16.41
N GLY A 32 1.04 22.60 17.52
CA GLY A 32 -0.32 22.43 18.03
C GLY A 32 -0.50 21.29 19.05
N ALA A 33 0.51 20.43 19.25
CA ALA A 33 0.40 19.31 20.18
C ALA A 33 0.43 19.73 21.66
N GLU A 34 -0.17 18.90 22.52
CA GLU A 34 -0.13 19.06 23.97
C GLU A 34 0.10 17.71 24.66
N LEU A 35 1.09 17.67 25.55
CA LEU A 35 1.26 16.62 26.56
C LEU A 35 0.91 17.23 27.93
N PRO A 36 -0.17 16.77 28.59
CA PRO A 36 -0.71 17.46 29.75
C PRO A 36 0.12 17.29 31.03
N ASP A 37 0.92 16.22 31.13
CA ASP A 37 1.65 15.87 32.35
C ASP A 37 2.94 15.09 32.08
N GLY A 38 3.63 14.71 33.17
CA GLY A 38 4.88 13.96 33.12
C GLY A 38 6.12 14.81 32.87
N VAL A 39 7.26 14.13 32.64
CA VAL A 39 8.57 14.80 32.44
C VAL A 39 8.66 15.54 31.11
N PHE A 40 7.76 15.26 30.18
CA PHE A 40 7.63 15.91 28.88
C PHE A 40 6.36 16.78 28.80
N ALA A 41 5.77 17.16 29.94
CA ALA A 41 4.61 18.05 29.97
C ALA A 41 4.92 19.34 29.22
N TYR A 42 4.21 19.58 28.12
CA TYR A 42 4.49 20.70 27.23
C TYR A 42 3.28 20.96 26.34
N LYS A 43 2.99 22.24 26.15
CA LYS A 43 1.98 22.70 25.21
C LYS A 43 2.67 23.51 24.11
N SER A 44 2.46 23.12 22.86
CA SER A 44 2.95 23.88 21.71
C SER A 44 2.54 25.35 21.82
N LYS A 45 3.47 26.23 21.47
CA LYS A 45 3.22 27.68 21.36
C LYS A 45 2.75 28.08 19.95
N HIS A 46 2.83 27.14 19.02
CA HIS A 46 2.38 27.27 17.64
C HIS A 46 0.98 26.67 17.52
N ASP A 47 0.16 27.27 16.65
CA ASP A 47 -1.11 26.69 16.22
C ASP A 47 -0.85 25.42 15.38
N PRO A 48 -1.81 24.48 15.29
CA PRO A 48 -1.74 23.40 14.32
C PRO A 48 -1.57 23.95 12.89
N GLU A 49 -0.59 23.45 12.15
CA GLU A 49 -0.29 23.90 10.79
C GLU A 49 -0.34 22.69 9.84
N PRO A 50 -1.35 22.59 8.96
CA PRO A 50 -1.44 21.52 7.96
C PRO A 50 -0.29 21.57 6.97
N LEU A 51 0.10 20.42 6.41
CA LEU A 51 1.03 20.38 5.28
C LEU A 51 0.41 21.10 4.06
N SER A 52 1.24 21.83 3.31
CA SER A 52 0.83 22.36 2.03
C SER A 52 0.51 21.25 1.03
N GLU A 53 -0.28 21.56 -0.01
CA GLU A 53 -0.59 20.62 -1.10
C GLU A 53 0.67 20.02 -1.74
N PHE A 54 1.73 20.83 -1.87
CA PHE A 54 2.98 20.38 -2.47
C PHE A 54 3.71 19.38 -1.57
N GLU A 55 3.79 19.65 -0.27
CA GLU A 55 4.41 18.73 0.69
C GLU A 55 3.63 17.43 0.81
N LYS A 56 2.30 17.52 0.86
CA LYS A 56 1.40 16.37 0.87
C LYS A 56 1.68 15.45 -0.32
N LEU A 57 1.74 15.98 -1.53
CA LEU A 57 2.01 15.18 -2.73
C LEU A 57 3.41 14.55 -2.72
N LEU A 58 4.42 15.21 -2.17
CA LEU A 58 5.77 14.63 -2.01
C LEU A 58 5.76 13.44 -1.04
N VAL A 59 5.07 13.57 0.10
CA VAL A 59 4.98 12.49 1.11
C VAL A 59 4.16 11.32 0.57
N VAL A 60 2.99 11.59 -0.01
CA VAL A 60 2.13 10.56 -0.63
C VAL A 60 2.85 9.90 -1.81
N GLY A 61 3.54 10.69 -2.64
CA GLY A 61 4.36 10.20 -3.75
C GLY A 61 5.52 9.31 -3.30
N ALA A 62 6.15 9.59 -2.14
CA ALA A 62 7.14 8.68 -1.59
C ALA A 62 6.52 7.33 -1.17
N CYS A 63 5.30 7.34 -0.60
CA CYS A 63 4.61 6.12 -0.16
C CYS A 63 4.02 5.32 -1.32
N ALA A 64 3.61 6.00 -2.40
CA ALA A 64 2.74 5.41 -3.41
C ALA A 64 3.24 5.58 -4.85
N GLY A 65 4.32 6.32 -5.09
CA GLY A 65 4.71 6.80 -6.41
C GLY A 65 4.92 5.69 -7.44
N ASN A 66 4.56 6.00 -8.68
CA ASN A 66 4.90 5.20 -9.85
C ASN A 66 6.24 5.68 -10.41
N THR A 67 7.20 4.78 -10.51
CA THR A 67 8.59 5.08 -10.89
C THR A 67 8.89 4.62 -12.32
N GLY A 68 7.89 4.68 -13.21
CA GLY A 68 7.98 4.20 -14.58
C GLY A 68 7.51 2.75 -14.72
N TRP A 69 8.07 2.03 -15.68
CA TRP A 69 7.74 0.63 -15.94
C TRP A 69 8.61 -0.33 -15.12
N ASN A 70 8.03 -1.43 -14.63
CA ASN A 70 8.86 -2.45 -13.99
C ASN A 70 9.65 -3.28 -15.01
N ASN A 71 10.71 -3.91 -14.51
CA ASN A 71 11.66 -4.66 -15.33
C ASN A 71 11.28 -6.13 -15.55
N LEU A 72 10.12 -6.59 -15.05
CA LEU A 72 9.67 -7.99 -15.06
C LEU A 72 10.69 -9.00 -14.47
N ILE A 73 10.33 -10.28 -14.51
CA ILE A 73 11.16 -11.41 -14.04
C ILE A 73 11.59 -12.21 -15.27
N TYR A 74 12.90 -12.24 -15.53
CA TYR A 74 13.39 -12.65 -16.85
C TYR A 74 13.34 -14.14 -17.14
N ARG A 75 13.50 -15.02 -16.14
CA ARG A 75 13.67 -16.45 -16.38
C ARG A 75 13.26 -17.30 -15.20
N ALA A 76 12.56 -18.39 -15.51
CA ALA A 76 12.53 -19.61 -14.72
C ALA A 76 12.68 -20.78 -15.69
N GLU A 77 13.50 -21.77 -15.32
CA GLU A 77 13.83 -22.89 -16.22
C GLU A 77 12.59 -23.67 -16.66
N ARG A 78 11.58 -23.76 -15.79
CA ARG A 78 10.31 -24.44 -16.02
C ARG A 78 9.49 -23.90 -17.19
N TYR A 79 9.59 -22.60 -17.47
CA TYR A 79 8.82 -21.95 -18.53
C TYR A 79 9.66 -21.70 -19.79
N ALA A 80 10.95 -22.07 -19.79
CA ALA A 80 11.81 -21.78 -20.92
C ALA A 80 11.23 -22.36 -22.23
N PRO A 81 11.17 -21.58 -23.32
CA PRO A 81 11.83 -20.28 -23.54
C PRO A 81 10.98 -19.04 -23.17
N HIS A 82 9.80 -19.19 -22.55
CA HIS A 82 8.91 -18.08 -22.19
C HIS A 82 9.42 -17.21 -21.04
N LEU A 83 8.97 -15.97 -21.02
CA LEU A 83 9.20 -15.03 -19.91
C LEU A 83 8.44 -15.49 -18.65
N SER A 84 9.00 -15.25 -17.45
CA SER A 84 8.31 -15.56 -16.20
C SER A 84 7.14 -14.60 -15.99
N ASN A 85 5.94 -15.17 -15.95
CA ASN A 85 4.67 -14.45 -15.97
C ASN A 85 4.07 -14.22 -14.56
N TYR A 86 4.90 -13.98 -13.54
CA TYR A 86 4.42 -13.83 -12.16
C TYR A 86 3.82 -12.45 -11.86
N ALA A 87 4.44 -11.38 -12.38
CA ALA A 87 4.05 -10.00 -12.08
C ALA A 87 2.54 -9.74 -12.25
N GLY A 88 1.97 -8.97 -11.31
CA GLY A 88 0.56 -8.57 -11.31
C GLY A 88 0.34 -7.19 -11.92
N ALA A 89 1.34 -6.30 -11.86
CA ALA A 89 1.28 -4.94 -12.36
C ALA A 89 2.36 -4.67 -13.42
N ALA A 90 2.14 -3.71 -14.32
CA ALA A 90 3.13 -3.26 -15.30
C ALA A 90 4.02 -2.11 -14.78
N GLY A 91 3.46 -1.24 -13.94
CA GLY A 91 4.16 -0.11 -13.34
C GLY A 91 5.19 -0.55 -12.29
N GLY A 92 6.26 0.23 -12.16
CA GLY A 92 7.19 0.20 -11.04
C GLY A 92 6.67 1.11 -9.92
N ARG A 93 6.96 0.75 -8.67
CA ARG A 93 6.55 1.51 -7.48
C ARG A 93 7.78 1.90 -6.65
N THR A 94 7.63 2.93 -5.83
CA THR A 94 8.66 3.35 -4.85
C THR A 94 8.96 2.29 -3.79
N PHE A 95 8.09 1.29 -3.65
CA PHE A 95 8.20 0.18 -2.73
C PHE A 95 8.08 -1.17 -3.46
N PRO A 96 8.74 -2.23 -2.97
CA PRO A 96 8.65 -3.56 -3.57
C PRO A 96 7.32 -4.28 -3.23
N SER A 97 7.00 -5.28 -4.04
CA SER A 97 5.93 -6.24 -3.80
C SER A 97 6.40 -7.65 -4.17
N ALA A 98 5.85 -8.67 -3.50
CA ALA A 98 6.14 -10.07 -3.79
C ALA A 98 5.83 -10.39 -5.26
N ALA A 99 6.84 -10.93 -5.96
CA ALA A 99 6.79 -11.23 -7.39
C ALA A 99 6.24 -10.12 -8.31
N GLY A 100 6.23 -8.85 -7.86
CA GLY A 100 5.65 -7.72 -8.58
C GLY A 100 4.11 -7.71 -8.61
N PHE A 101 3.44 -8.26 -7.61
CA PHE A 101 1.97 -8.32 -7.51
C PHE A 101 1.32 -6.95 -7.40
N HIS A 102 1.85 -6.08 -6.52
CA HIS A 102 1.40 -4.71 -6.23
C HIS A 102 -0.12 -4.60 -6.18
N THR A 103 -0.71 -5.09 -5.10
CA THR A 103 -2.16 -5.20 -4.90
C THR A 103 -2.69 -4.15 -3.91
N SER A 104 -1.84 -3.22 -3.47
CA SER A 104 -2.23 -2.11 -2.60
C SER A 104 -2.63 -0.83 -3.33
N MET A 105 -3.53 -0.08 -2.70
CA MET A 105 -3.86 1.32 -2.99
C MET A 105 -3.49 2.18 -1.79
N THR A 106 -3.30 3.48 -2.01
CA THR A 106 -2.94 4.42 -0.93
C THR A 106 -4.08 5.38 -0.65
N PHE A 107 -4.60 5.31 0.56
CA PHE A 107 -5.52 6.30 1.11
C PHE A 107 -4.72 7.30 1.95
N PHE A 108 -5.25 8.50 2.16
CA PHE A 108 -4.66 9.46 3.08
C PHE A 108 -5.70 10.45 3.58
N THR A 109 -5.40 11.12 4.70
CA THR A 109 -6.29 12.12 5.29
C THR A 109 -5.50 13.26 5.94
N ASP A 110 -6.09 14.44 5.91
CA ASP A 110 -5.66 15.65 6.61
C ASP A 110 -6.91 16.40 7.12
N ASP A 111 -6.79 17.68 7.45
CA ASP A 111 -7.92 18.46 7.98
C ASP A 111 -9.05 18.68 6.97
N ASP A 112 -8.73 18.68 5.67
CA ASP A 112 -9.69 18.99 4.61
C ASP A 112 -10.48 17.77 4.15
N GLY A 113 -9.92 16.57 4.25
CA GLY A 113 -10.59 15.39 3.70
C GLY A 113 -9.93 14.04 3.93
N VAL A 114 -10.62 13.04 3.38
CA VAL A 114 -10.11 11.69 3.14
C VAL A 114 -10.01 11.49 1.63
N TYR A 115 -8.91 10.92 1.17
CA TYR A 115 -8.56 10.80 -0.24
C TYR A 115 -8.05 9.40 -0.56
N VAL A 116 -8.14 9.04 -1.84
CA VAL A 116 -7.50 7.86 -2.42
C VAL A 116 -6.63 8.29 -3.60
N LEU A 117 -5.45 7.69 -3.70
CA LEU A 117 -4.59 7.77 -4.87
C LEU A 117 -4.76 6.50 -5.71
N ASP A 118 -5.45 6.63 -6.84
CA ASP A 118 -5.70 5.53 -7.76
C ASP A 118 -4.61 5.43 -8.82
N ASN A 119 -3.49 4.83 -8.42
CA ASN A 119 -2.32 4.65 -9.29
C ASN A 119 -1.79 3.20 -9.32
N ARG A 120 -2.56 2.25 -8.80
CA ARG A 120 -2.19 0.82 -8.76
C ARG A 120 -1.89 0.27 -10.13
N ASP A 121 -2.79 0.54 -11.08
CA ASP A 121 -2.74 0.03 -12.46
C ASP A 121 -2.55 1.16 -13.48
N ALA A 122 -2.14 2.35 -13.02
CA ALA A 122 -1.89 3.49 -13.87
C ALA A 122 -0.63 3.30 -14.75
N PRO A 123 -0.59 3.92 -15.95
CA PRO A 123 0.62 3.95 -16.77
C PRO A 123 1.77 4.66 -16.04
N ALA A 124 2.99 4.51 -16.56
CA ALA A 124 4.16 5.24 -16.07
C ALA A 124 3.86 6.74 -15.94
N SER A 125 4.12 7.30 -14.75
CA SER A 125 3.88 8.74 -14.48
C SER A 125 4.80 9.65 -15.30
N ALA A 126 6.00 9.19 -15.59
CA ALA A 126 6.96 9.86 -16.46
C ALA A 126 7.90 8.81 -17.09
N GLU A 127 8.52 9.17 -18.21
CA GLU A 127 9.59 8.39 -18.82
C GLU A 127 10.95 8.97 -18.39
N PRO A 128 11.95 8.13 -18.09
CA PRO A 128 13.27 8.61 -17.71
C PRO A 128 13.99 9.26 -18.90
N ASP A 129 14.82 10.26 -18.60
CA ASP A 129 15.74 10.84 -19.59
C ASP A 129 16.89 9.86 -19.93
N ALA A 130 17.82 10.31 -20.79
CA ALA A 130 18.94 9.49 -21.24
C ALA A 130 19.90 9.06 -20.10
N ASP A 131 19.90 9.79 -18.98
CA ASP A 131 20.71 9.51 -17.80
C ASP A 131 19.92 8.71 -16.73
N GLY A 132 18.65 8.40 -17.00
CA GLY A 132 17.79 7.62 -16.13
C GLY A 132 17.02 8.45 -15.10
N HIS A 133 17.00 9.77 -15.22
CA HIS A 133 16.27 10.64 -14.29
C HIS A 133 14.81 10.79 -14.69
N LEU A 134 13.92 10.69 -13.70
CA LEU A 134 12.52 11.03 -13.85
C LEU A 134 12.30 12.51 -13.51
N ASP A 135 11.52 13.20 -14.33
CA ASP A 135 11.07 14.55 -14.02
C ASP A 135 10.07 14.51 -12.85
N LEU A 136 10.51 15.02 -11.70
CA LEU A 136 9.71 14.98 -10.48
C LEU A 136 8.44 15.83 -10.59
N ASP A 137 8.47 16.94 -11.33
CA ASP A 137 7.27 17.77 -11.53
C ASP A 137 6.22 17.01 -12.34
N ALA A 138 6.65 16.31 -13.40
CA ALA A 138 5.76 15.45 -14.18
C ALA A 138 5.19 14.29 -13.35
N VAL A 139 5.99 13.69 -12.47
CA VAL A 139 5.53 12.64 -11.55
C VAL A 139 4.47 13.18 -10.59
N LEU A 140 4.70 14.35 -9.99
CA LEU A 140 3.76 14.97 -9.05
C LEU A 140 2.46 15.42 -9.74
N ASP A 141 2.55 15.96 -10.96
CA ASP A 141 1.36 16.33 -11.76
C ASP A 141 0.51 15.09 -12.11
N ALA A 142 1.16 13.98 -12.49
CA ALA A 142 0.47 12.72 -12.74
C ALA A 142 -0.22 12.19 -11.48
N LEU A 143 0.48 12.20 -10.33
CA LEU A 143 -0.09 11.80 -9.04
C LEU A 143 -1.29 12.66 -8.65
N ARG A 144 -1.18 13.99 -8.79
CA ARG A 144 -2.27 14.92 -8.49
C ARG A 144 -3.54 14.60 -9.30
N GLY A 145 -3.38 14.26 -10.58
CA GLY A 145 -4.49 13.86 -11.45
C GLY A 145 -5.15 12.53 -11.09
N GLN A 146 -4.54 11.74 -10.21
CA GLN A 146 -4.99 10.41 -9.76
C GLN A 146 -5.58 10.44 -8.34
N VAL A 147 -5.60 11.60 -7.68
CA VAL A 147 -6.19 11.77 -6.36
C VAL A 147 -7.69 12.04 -6.47
N THR A 148 -8.48 11.25 -5.74
CA THR A 148 -9.92 11.47 -5.57
C THR A 148 -10.25 11.72 -4.11
N LYS A 149 -11.02 12.78 -3.82
CA LYS A 149 -11.57 13.05 -2.48
C LYS A 149 -12.79 12.16 -2.23
N LEU A 150 -12.80 11.46 -1.11
CA LEU A 150 -13.84 10.50 -0.71
C LEU A 150 -14.78 11.08 0.37
N GLN A 151 -14.23 11.82 1.32
CA GLN A 151 -14.97 12.39 2.45
C GLN A 151 -14.49 13.82 2.73
N ASP A 152 -15.39 14.66 3.25
CA ASP A 152 -15.03 15.99 3.75
C ASP A 152 -14.57 15.91 5.21
N GLY A 153 -13.50 16.64 5.52
CA GLY A 153 -12.86 16.63 6.82
C GLY A 153 -11.98 15.42 7.07
N ARG A 154 -11.22 15.50 8.17
CA ARG A 154 -10.34 14.44 8.65
C ARG A 154 -11.09 13.12 8.88
N LEU A 155 -10.40 12.00 8.64
CA LEU A 155 -10.91 10.66 8.90
C LEU A 155 -11.52 10.57 10.29
N GLY A 156 -12.81 10.20 10.34
CA GLY A 156 -13.58 10.05 11.58
C GLY A 156 -13.13 8.84 12.40
N LEU A 157 -12.02 9.01 13.13
CA LEU A 157 -11.46 8.03 14.06
C LEU A 157 -11.21 8.72 15.42
N PRO A 158 -12.00 8.38 16.47
CA PRO A 158 -11.83 9.00 17.78
C PRO A 158 -10.44 8.72 18.36
N ALA A 159 -9.84 9.74 18.96
CA ALA A 159 -8.52 9.65 19.57
C ALA A 159 -8.58 9.03 20.98
N GLU A 160 -9.18 7.85 21.10
CA GLU A 160 -9.37 7.12 22.36
C GLU A 160 -9.33 5.60 22.15
N VAL A 161 -9.18 4.85 23.24
CA VAL A 161 -9.23 3.38 23.22
C VAL A 161 -10.70 2.95 23.05
N PRO A 162 -11.02 1.96 22.17
CA PRO A 162 -10.09 1.04 21.52
C PRO A 162 -9.61 1.45 20.12
N PHE A 163 -10.09 2.57 19.57
CA PHE A 163 -9.82 2.98 18.18
C PHE A 163 -8.37 3.38 17.93
N VAL A 164 -7.75 4.02 18.92
CA VAL A 164 -6.35 4.42 18.92
C VAL A 164 -5.68 3.91 20.19
N GLU A 165 -4.51 3.30 20.06
CA GLU A 165 -3.75 2.79 21.19
C GLU A 165 -3.45 3.92 22.19
N ALA A 166 -3.49 3.60 23.49
CA ALA A 166 -3.46 4.61 24.55
C ALA A 166 -2.25 5.57 24.51
N HIS A 167 -1.12 5.14 23.96
CA HIS A 167 0.09 5.95 23.84
C HIS A 167 0.10 6.89 22.61
N ASN A 168 -0.87 6.73 21.71
CA ASN A 168 -1.02 7.48 20.47
C ASN A 168 -2.23 8.44 20.49
N THR A 169 -3.11 8.37 21.49
CA THR A 169 -4.35 9.19 21.56
C THR A 169 -4.10 10.69 21.54
N TRP A 170 -2.93 11.16 21.98
CA TRP A 170 -2.56 12.58 21.95
C TRP A 170 -1.95 13.03 20.62
N VAL A 171 -1.59 12.12 19.72
CA VAL A 171 -0.72 12.42 18.57
C VAL A 171 -1.19 11.86 17.23
N ALA A 172 -1.84 10.69 17.20
CA ALA A 172 -2.28 10.08 15.95
C ALA A 172 -3.47 10.84 15.36
N ASN A 173 -3.41 11.12 14.06
CA ASN A 173 -4.49 11.73 13.27
C ASN A 173 -5.08 12.98 13.93
N GLN A 174 -4.22 13.89 14.39
CA GLN A 174 -4.62 15.16 15.00
C GLN A 174 -4.63 16.29 13.98
N GLU A 175 -5.27 17.41 14.33
CA GLU A 175 -5.27 18.64 13.53
C GLU A 175 -3.84 19.05 13.11
N GLY A 176 -3.67 19.52 11.87
CA GLY A 176 -2.39 19.89 11.29
C GLY A 176 -1.53 18.70 10.81
N THR A 177 -1.97 17.45 10.97
CA THR A 177 -1.19 16.27 10.55
C THR A 177 -1.71 15.66 9.25
N LEU A 178 -0.81 15.07 8.46
CA LEU A 178 -1.15 14.20 7.34
C LEU A 178 -0.97 12.74 7.75
N LEU A 179 -1.95 11.90 7.46
CA LEU A 179 -1.89 10.45 7.70
C LEU A 179 -2.04 9.70 6.37
N VAL A 180 -1.03 8.90 6.01
CA VAL A 180 -1.03 8.01 4.86
C VAL A 180 -1.35 6.59 5.29
N ILE A 181 -2.27 5.96 4.57
CA ILE A 181 -2.92 4.68 4.89
C ILE A 181 -2.84 3.76 3.65
N PRO A 182 -1.75 3.02 3.47
CA PRO A 182 -1.71 1.95 2.48
C PRO A 182 -2.69 0.83 2.87
N VAL A 183 -3.50 0.40 1.89
CA VAL A 183 -4.49 -0.67 2.04
C VAL A 183 -4.26 -1.68 0.93
N GLY A 184 -4.12 -2.95 1.30
CA GLY A 184 -3.84 -4.08 0.41
C GLY A 184 -5.07 -4.90 0.09
N ASP A 185 -5.26 -5.27 -1.18
CA ASP A 185 -6.19 -6.33 -1.58
C ASP A 185 -5.53 -7.69 -1.39
N LEU A 186 -5.70 -8.25 -0.20
CA LEU A 186 -5.10 -9.54 0.19
C LEU A 186 -5.79 -10.72 -0.50
N ALA A 187 -7.06 -10.58 -0.89
CA ALA A 187 -7.73 -11.54 -1.77
C ALA A 187 -7.05 -11.60 -3.14
N GLN A 188 -6.83 -10.46 -3.80
CA GLN A 188 -6.11 -10.41 -5.08
C GLN A 188 -4.69 -10.98 -4.95
N HIS A 189 -3.99 -10.62 -3.87
CA HIS A 189 -2.65 -11.14 -3.57
C HIS A 189 -2.65 -12.66 -3.45
N THR A 190 -3.64 -13.23 -2.77
CA THR A 190 -3.75 -14.68 -2.57
C THR A 190 -4.12 -15.41 -3.87
N LEU A 191 -4.96 -14.82 -4.73
CA LEU A 191 -5.21 -15.36 -6.09
C LEU A 191 -3.94 -15.36 -6.94
N LEU A 192 -3.11 -14.31 -6.84
CA LEU A 192 -1.80 -14.26 -7.48
C LEU A 192 -0.84 -15.30 -6.89
N GLY A 193 -0.92 -15.56 -5.58
CA GLY A 193 -0.22 -16.65 -4.90
C GLY A 193 -0.64 -18.04 -5.42
N LEU A 194 -1.93 -18.28 -5.61
CA LEU A 194 -2.45 -19.51 -6.23
C LEU A 194 -1.97 -19.67 -7.68
N CYS A 195 -1.96 -18.58 -8.46
CA CYS A 195 -1.34 -18.59 -9.79
C CYS A 195 0.14 -18.98 -9.70
N TYR A 196 0.90 -18.32 -8.83
CA TYR A 196 2.32 -18.59 -8.63
C TYR A 196 2.59 -20.06 -8.27
N MET A 197 1.81 -20.62 -7.35
CA MET A 197 1.91 -22.02 -6.96
C MET A 197 1.63 -22.96 -8.13
N LEU A 198 0.51 -22.78 -8.84
CA LEU A 198 0.14 -23.66 -9.95
C LEU A 198 1.13 -23.56 -11.11
N GLN A 199 1.64 -22.36 -11.41
CA GLN A 199 2.73 -22.17 -12.35
C GLN A 199 3.95 -23.00 -11.93
N ASN A 200 4.21 -23.18 -10.64
CA ASN A 200 5.30 -23.98 -10.09
C ASN A 200 4.91 -25.43 -9.78
N GLY A 201 3.81 -25.92 -10.36
CA GLY A 201 3.36 -27.29 -10.23
C GLY A 201 2.88 -27.66 -8.83
N GLN A 202 2.35 -26.68 -8.09
CA GLN A 202 1.86 -26.84 -6.72
C GLN A 202 0.38 -26.46 -6.61
N VAL A 203 -0.32 -27.09 -5.67
CA VAL A 203 -1.73 -26.79 -5.35
C VAL A 203 -1.93 -26.70 -3.84
N VAL A 204 -3.06 -26.15 -3.39
CA VAL A 204 -3.37 -26.09 -1.96
C VAL A 204 -3.87 -27.42 -1.42
N TYR A 205 -3.60 -27.65 -0.14
CA TYR A 205 -4.15 -28.73 0.67
C TYR A 205 -4.80 -28.12 1.91
N ASP A 206 -6.03 -28.53 2.22
CA ASP A 206 -6.74 -28.05 3.39
C ASP A 206 -6.24 -28.79 4.64
N ASP A 207 -5.29 -28.17 5.33
CA ASP A 207 -4.71 -28.68 6.56
C ASP A 207 -5.62 -28.51 7.78
N VAL A 208 -6.65 -27.65 7.70
CA VAL A 208 -7.64 -27.48 8.78
C VAL A 208 -8.60 -28.66 8.82
N HIS A 209 -9.00 -29.15 7.65
CA HIS A 209 -9.91 -30.29 7.50
C HIS A 209 -9.22 -31.60 7.08
N ASP A 210 -7.88 -31.60 6.99
CA ASP A 210 -7.04 -32.74 6.62
C ASP A 210 -7.48 -33.43 5.31
N ARG A 211 -7.69 -32.63 4.25
CA ARG A 211 -8.15 -33.15 2.96
C ARG A 211 -7.62 -32.37 1.74
N PRO A 212 -7.45 -33.03 0.58
CA PRO A 212 -7.22 -32.30 -0.67
C PRO A 212 -8.47 -31.51 -1.09
N VAL A 213 -8.28 -30.51 -1.94
CA VAL A 213 -9.39 -29.81 -2.60
C VAL A 213 -10.18 -30.81 -3.46
N PRO A 214 -11.49 -31.02 -3.22
CA PRO A 214 -12.28 -31.93 -4.03
C PRO A 214 -12.31 -31.52 -5.51
N GLY A 215 -12.04 -32.46 -6.43
CA GLY A 215 -12.02 -32.21 -7.87
C GLY A 215 -10.67 -31.76 -8.43
N ILE A 216 -9.68 -31.50 -7.57
CA ILE A 216 -8.33 -31.07 -8.00
C ILE A 216 -7.65 -32.12 -8.88
N GLU A 217 -7.98 -33.40 -8.71
CA GLU A 217 -7.43 -34.51 -9.48
C GLU A 217 -7.74 -34.44 -10.98
N ALA A 218 -8.77 -33.68 -11.39
CA ALA A 218 -9.05 -33.41 -12.80
C ALA A 218 -7.94 -32.59 -13.48
N TYR A 219 -7.11 -31.91 -12.70
CA TYR A 219 -6.02 -31.04 -13.15
C TYR A 219 -4.63 -31.62 -12.83
N SER A 220 -4.53 -32.93 -12.58
CA SER A 220 -3.29 -33.59 -12.12
C SER A 220 -2.10 -33.47 -13.08
N HIS A 221 -2.29 -33.04 -14.32
CA HIS A 221 -1.22 -32.74 -15.27
C HIS A 221 -0.64 -31.34 -15.13
N LEU A 222 -1.30 -30.46 -14.37
CA LEU A 222 -0.83 -29.09 -14.10
C LEU A 222 0.06 -29.00 -12.84
N TYR A 223 0.04 -30.02 -11.97
CA TYR A 223 0.80 -30.04 -10.73
C TYR A 223 1.50 -31.38 -10.48
N GLU A 224 2.49 -31.39 -9.59
CA GLU A 224 3.21 -32.60 -9.20
C GLU A 224 2.50 -33.31 -8.03
N GLU A 225 2.35 -34.62 -8.11
CA GLU A 225 1.73 -35.41 -7.04
C GLU A 225 2.44 -35.18 -5.70
N GLY A 226 1.68 -34.77 -4.68
CA GLY A 226 2.22 -34.48 -3.34
C GLY A 226 2.88 -33.11 -3.19
N ALA A 227 3.04 -32.33 -4.27
CA ALA A 227 3.54 -30.95 -4.20
C ALA A 227 2.44 -29.99 -3.76
N VAL A 228 2.08 -30.04 -2.48
CA VAL A 228 0.99 -29.25 -1.91
C VAL A 228 1.47 -28.24 -0.89
N TRP A 229 0.77 -27.10 -0.79
CA TRP A 229 0.93 -26.16 0.32
C TRP A 229 -0.31 -26.15 1.21
N PRO A 230 -0.16 -26.15 2.55
CA PRO A 230 -1.27 -25.93 3.46
C PRO A 230 -1.98 -24.60 3.18
N VAL A 231 -3.31 -24.57 3.27
CA VAL A 231 -4.11 -23.33 3.15
C VAL A 231 -3.66 -22.31 4.19
N THR A 232 -3.46 -22.75 5.44
CA THR A 232 -3.00 -21.83 6.51
C THR A 232 -1.62 -21.24 6.23
N PHE A 233 -0.76 -21.98 5.53
CA PHE A 233 0.56 -21.50 5.15
C PHE A 233 0.49 -20.49 4.00
N LEU A 234 -0.34 -20.75 2.97
CA LEU A 234 -0.58 -19.78 1.89
C LEU A 234 -1.10 -18.45 2.44
N ASP A 235 -2.07 -18.50 3.36
CA ASP A 235 -2.64 -17.31 3.99
C ASP A 235 -1.58 -16.53 4.80
N GLN A 236 -0.79 -17.22 5.63
CA GLN A 236 0.26 -16.59 6.41
C GLN A 236 1.35 -15.96 5.53
N LEU A 237 1.74 -16.64 4.45
CA LEU A 237 2.71 -16.10 3.51
C LEU A 237 2.16 -14.86 2.79
N SER A 238 0.92 -14.95 2.28
CA SER A 238 0.26 -13.83 1.59
C SER A 238 0.13 -12.61 2.51
N LEU A 239 -0.26 -12.82 3.77
CA LEU A 239 -0.33 -11.77 4.78
C LEU A 239 1.06 -11.16 5.08
N GLY A 240 2.08 -12.00 5.21
CA GLY A 240 3.46 -11.57 5.44
C GLY A 240 4.00 -10.72 4.28
N GLU A 241 3.78 -11.17 3.06
CA GLU A 241 4.16 -10.45 1.83
C GLU A 241 3.44 -9.09 1.72
N MET A 242 2.13 -9.06 1.95
CA MET A 242 1.35 -7.83 1.95
C MET A 242 1.82 -6.87 3.06
N SER A 243 2.13 -7.39 4.25
CA SER A 243 2.66 -6.57 5.35
C SER A 243 4.01 -5.94 5.00
N VAL A 244 4.86 -6.62 4.24
CA VAL A 244 6.12 -6.04 3.72
C VAL A 244 5.83 -4.97 2.67
N GLU A 245 4.86 -5.18 1.78
CA GLU A 245 4.46 -4.19 0.78
C GLU A 245 4.01 -2.87 1.43
N VAL A 246 3.00 -2.91 2.30
CA VAL A 246 2.50 -1.70 2.99
C VAL A 246 3.54 -1.11 3.96
N GLY A 247 4.39 -1.95 4.55
CA GLY A 247 5.47 -1.53 5.42
C GLY A 247 6.58 -0.79 4.67
N THR A 248 7.01 -1.29 3.53
CA THR A 248 8.06 -0.64 2.74
C THR A 248 7.58 0.65 2.09
N SER A 249 6.30 0.72 1.70
CA SER A 249 5.61 1.97 1.31
C SER A 249 5.75 3.06 2.37
N CYS A 250 5.30 2.81 3.60
CA CYS A 250 5.40 3.79 4.69
C CYS A 250 6.87 4.07 5.10
N TYR A 251 7.78 3.10 4.94
CA TYR A 251 9.21 3.33 5.20
C TYR A 251 9.84 4.29 4.17
N ALA A 252 9.46 4.21 2.90
CA ALA A 252 9.91 5.17 1.87
C ALA A 252 9.47 6.59 2.24
N GLY A 253 8.21 6.77 2.66
CA GLY A 253 7.74 8.06 3.16
C GLY A 253 8.47 8.51 4.43
N ALA A 254 8.79 7.60 5.36
CA ALA A 254 9.57 7.95 6.57
C ALA A 254 10.98 8.50 6.25
N LEU A 255 11.60 8.06 5.16
CA LEU A 255 12.85 8.63 4.65
C LEU A 255 12.62 10.01 4.01
N MET A 256 11.53 10.17 3.25
CA MET A 256 11.13 11.45 2.68
C MET A 256 10.95 12.53 3.75
N LEU A 257 10.34 12.19 4.90
CA LEU A 257 10.21 13.14 6.02
C LEU A 257 11.55 13.72 6.46
N GLN A 258 12.63 12.93 6.43
CA GLN A 258 13.96 13.40 6.83
C GLN A 258 14.53 14.41 5.83
N ALA A 259 14.33 14.15 4.54
CA ALA A 259 14.78 15.01 3.45
C ALA A 259 14.01 16.34 3.43
N MET A 260 12.71 16.30 3.69
CA MET A 260 11.87 17.50 3.74
C MET A 260 12.05 18.30 5.03
N GLY A 261 12.43 17.65 6.14
CA GLY A 261 12.50 18.27 7.45
C GLY A 261 11.20 18.20 8.24
N LEU A 262 10.31 17.27 7.89
CA LEU A 262 9.04 17.04 8.55
C LEU A 262 9.20 16.13 9.77
N GLY A 263 8.40 16.40 10.79
CA GLY A 263 8.14 15.45 11.87
C GLY A 263 7.27 14.29 11.38
N GLY A 264 7.12 13.27 12.23
CA GLY A 264 6.31 12.11 11.93
C GLY A 264 6.98 10.78 12.26
N TRP A 265 6.25 9.71 12.04
CA TRP A 265 6.74 8.34 12.16
C TRP A 265 5.83 7.35 11.44
N MET A 266 6.40 6.19 11.17
CA MET A 266 5.67 5.01 10.71
C MET A 266 5.24 4.18 11.92
N TYR A 267 3.98 3.74 11.96
CA TYR A 267 3.44 3.00 13.10
C TYR A 267 2.25 2.11 12.76
N ASN A 268 2.04 1.14 13.65
CA ASN A 268 0.75 0.53 13.91
C ASN A 268 0.19 1.14 15.21
N GLY A 269 -1.02 0.78 15.60
CA GLY A 269 -1.62 1.26 16.84
C GLY A 269 -2.77 2.25 16.63
N MET A 270 -3.38 2.19 15.45
CA MET A 270 -4.80 2.44 15.28
C MET A 270 -5.47 1.07 15.03
N ASP A 271 -6.68 0.90 15.51
CA ASP A 271 -7.46 -0.31 15.25
C ASP A 271 -7.76 -0.42 13.74
N PRO A 272 -7.24 -1.46 13.05
CA PRO A 272 -7.38 -1.54 11.60
C PRO A 272 -8.83 -1.71 11.15
N PHE A 273 -9.70 -2.29 11.99
CA PHE A 273 -11.12 -2.40 11.68
C PHE A 273 -11.78 -1.03 11.67
N SER A 274 -11.55 -0.22 12.70
CA SER A 274 -12.07 1.14 12.79
C SER A 274 -11.53 2.06 11.70
N VAL A 275 -10.25 1.92 11.34
CA VAL A 275 -9.68 2.64 10.17
C VAL A 275 -10.39 2.25 8.88
N LEU A 276 -10.64 0.96 8.65
CA LEU A 276 -11.34 0.51 7.44
C LEU A 276 -12.85 0.80 7.46
N GLY A 277 -13.45 1.06 8.63
CA GLY A 277 -14.90 1.30 8.79
C GLY A 277 -15.69 0.10 9.32
N ALA A 278 -15.00 -0.91 9.85
CA ALA A 278 -15.55 -2.10 10.50
C ALA A 278 -15.52 -2.04 12.04
N SER A 279 -15.62 -0.83 12.62
CA SER A 279 -15.72 -0.63 14.07
C SER A 279 -17.00 -1.21 14.68
N GLY A 280 -18.07 -1.31 13.89
CA GLY A 280 -19.42 -1.58 14.37
C GLY A 280 -20.13 -0.36 14.98
N GLU A 281 -19.49 0.81 14.99
CA GLU A 281 -20.01 2.05 15.57
C GLU A 281 -20.30 3.10 14.50
N ALA A 282 -21.54 3.59 14.43
CA ALA A 282 -21.97 4.53 13.40
C ALA A 282 -21.21 5.87 13.43
N ASP A 283 -20.76 6.29 14.61
CA ASP A 283 -20.01 7.55 14.81
C ASP A 283 -18.49 7.36 14.55
N VAL A 284 -18.05 6.15 14.18
CA VAL A 284 -16.67 5.83 13.79
C VAL A 284 -16.66 5.23 12.39
N PRO A 285 -16.94 6.05 11.35
CA PRO A 285 -17.16 5.56 9.98
C PRO A 285 -15.89 5.04 9.31
N GLY A 286 -14.70 5.47 9.76
CA GLY A 286 -13.44 5.12 9.11
C GLY A 286 -13.44 5.45 7.62
N LEU A 287 -12.78 4.61 6.82
CA LEU A 287 -12.78 4.73 5.36
C LEU A 287 -14.11 4.30 4.72
N GLY A 288 -15.01 3.65 5.49
CA GLY A 288 -16.34 3.24 5.02
C GLY A 288 -16.35 1.98 4.16
N PHE A 289 -15.36 1.10 4.29
CA PHE A 289 -15.36 -0.19 3.60
C PHE A 289 -16.53 -1.05 4.09
N ARG A 290 -17.11 -1.81 3.16
CA ARG A 290 -18.01 -2.91 3.47
C ARG A 290 -17.24 -3.99 4.23
N PHE A 291 -17.89 -4.55 5.24
CA PHE A 291 -17.45 -5.77 5.90
C PHE A 291 -18.62 -6.73 6.10
N ASP A 292 -18.27 -8.01 6.26
CA ASP A 292 -19.18 -9.10 6.53
C ASP A 292 -18.79 -9.77 7.86
N GLU A 293 -19.76 -10.40 8.50
CA GLU A 293 -19.58 -11.21 9.71
C GLU A 293 -20.18 -12.60 9.51
N ASP A 294 -19.59 -13.60 10.15
CA ASP A 294 -20.04 -14.98 10.10
C ASP A 294 -19.64 -15.68 11.41
N GLU A 295 -20.48 -16.60 11.88
CA GLU A 295 -20.22 -17.38 13.11
C GLU A 295 -18.93 -18.21 13.04
N ARG A 296 -18.42 -18.49 11.83
CA ARG A 296 -17.15 -19.18 11.60
C ARG A 296 -15.92 -18.32 11.91
N TRP A 297 -16.06 -17.00 11.99
CA TRP A 297 -14.92 -16.07 12.10
C TRP A 297 -14.86 -15.43 13.48
N THR A 298 -13.65 -15.07 13.91
CA THR A 298 -13.42 -14.38 15.19
C THR A 298 -13.37 -12.86 15.05
N THR A 299 -13.34 -12.35 13.82
CA THR A 299 -13.24 -10.93 13.48
C THR A 299 -14.07 -10.65 12.22
N PRO A 300 -14.57 -9.42 12.01
CA PRO A 300 -15.20 -9.05 10.76
C PRO A 300 -14.24 -9.23 9.58
N ASN A 301 -14.79 -9.48 8.40
CA ASN A 301 -14.04 -9.55 7.15
C ASN A 301 -14.37 -8.34 6.28
N VAL A 302 -13.43 -7.40 6.19
CA VAL A 302 -13.55 -6.24 5.29
C VAL A 302 -13.35 -6.73 3.86
N THR A 303 -14.31 -6.47 2.98
CA THR A 303 -14.32 -7.00 1.60
C THR A 303 -14.07 -5.95 0.54
N GLY A 304 -14.34 -4.66 0.78
CA GLY A 304 -14.03 -3.60 -0.19
C GLY A 304 -14.81 -2.30 0.00
N LEU A 305 -14.44 -1.27 -0.76
CA LEU A 305 -15.10 0.02 -0.87
C LEU A 305 -15.64 0.17 -2.29
N ASP A 306 -16.97 0.21 -2.42
CA ASP A 306 -17.70 0.21 -3.70
C ASP A 306 -17.20 1.30 -4.66
N GLY A 307 -16.84 0.90 -5.88
CA GLY A 307 -16.33 1.80 -6.92
C GLY A 307 -14.96 2.44 -6.63
N VAL A 308 -14.28 2.07 -5.54
CA VAL A 308 -12.97 2.61 -5.16
C VAL A 308 -11.91 1.51 -5.01
N MET A 309 -12.15 0.54 -4.13
CA MET A 309 -11.23 -0.56 -3.87
C MET A 309 -12.01 -1.81 -3.44
N GLU A 310 -12.39 -2.62 -4.42
CA GLU A 310 -13.14 -3.85 -4.21
C GLU A 310 -12.18 -5.05 -4.11
N GLY A 311 -12.32 -5.84 -3.05
CA GLY A 311 -11.53 -7.05 -2.87
C GLY A 311 -11.87 -8.08 -3.93
N HIS A 312 -10.88 -8.84 -4.39
CA HIS A 312 -11.07 -9.89 -5.42
C HIS A 312 -11.72 -11.16 -4.84
N CYS A 313 -12.92 -11.00 -4.31
CA CYS A 313 -13.77 -12.04 -3.75
C CYS A 313 -15.23 -11.57 -3.72
N PRO A 314 -16.20 -12.48 -3.50
CA PRO A 314 -17.57 -12.07 -3.21
C PRO A 314 -17.67 -11.13 -2.00
N PRO A 315 -18.64 -10.19 -1.99
CA PRO A 315 -19.73 -10.06 -2.97
C PRO A 315 -19.40 -9.20 -4.20
N HIS A 316 -18.18 -8.66 -4.32
CA HIS A 316 -17.80 -7.76 -5.42
C HIS A 316 -17.64 -8.50 -6.75
N PHE A 317 -17.30 -9.77 -6.67
CA PHE A 317 -17.36 -10.72 -7.78
C PHE A 317 -18.45 -11.76 -7.51
N GLU A 318 -19.13 -12.23 -8.57
CA GLU A 318 -20.21 -13.23 -8.46
C GLU A 318 -19.72 -14.51 -7.77
N ASP A 319 -18.51 -14.96 -8.12
CA ASP A 319 -17.84 -16.11 -7.56
C ASP A 319 -16.31 -15.97 -7.66
N MET A 320 -15.56 -16.95 -7.18
CA MET A 320 -14.10 -16.93 -7.25
C MET A 320 -13.56 -17.20 -8.66
N HIS A 321 -14.38 -17.69 -9.59
CA HIS A 321 -14.00 -17.81 -11.01
C HIS A 321 -13.94 -16.42 -11.65
N ALA A 322 -14.97 -15.60 -11.46
CA ALA A 322 -15.01 -14.21 -11.89
C ALA A 322 -13.86 -13.39 -11.28
N ALA A 323 -13.56 -13.58 -9.99
CA ALA A 323 -12.41 -12.95 -9.34
C ALA A 323 -11.06 -13.44 -9.91
N THR A 324 -10.93 -14.72 -10.23
CA THR A 324 -9.71 -15.25 -10.89
C THR A 324 -9.57 -14.69 -12.30
N ARG A 325 -10.68 -14.52 -13.03
CA ARG A 325 -10.69 -13.92 -14.37
C ARG A 325 -10.27 -12.46 -14.35
N SER A 326 -10.66 -11.68 -13.36
CA SER A 326 -10.19 -10.29 -13.26
C SER A 326 -8.68 -10.22 -12.99
N VAL A 327 -8.10 -11.14 -12.23
CA VAL A 327 -6.65 -11.28 -12.09
C VAL A 327 -5.98 -11.62 -13.42
N TYR A 328 -6.56 -12.52 -14.21
CA TYR A 328 -6.08 -12.82 -15.56
C TYR A 328 -6.10 -11.58 -16.46
N GLU A 329 -7.21 -10.85 -16.51
CA GLU A 329 -7.34 -9.63 -17.32
C GLU A 329 -6.37 -8.55 -16.86
N ARG A 330 -6.14 -8.40 -15.55
CA ARG A 330 -5.12 -7.48 -15.04
C ARG A 330 -3.71 -7.82 -15.52
N LYS A 331 -3.39 -9.11 -15.66
CA LYS A 331 -2.05 -9.58 -16.06
C LYS A 331 -1.81 -9.52 -17.57
N PHE A 332 -2.78 -9.95 -18.36
CA PHE A 332 -2.63 -10.20 -19.81
C PHE A 332 -3.49 -9.27 -20.68
N GLY A 333 -4.51 -8.64 -20.10
CA GLY A 333 -5.37 -7.66 -20.75
C GLY A 333 -4.69 -6.29 -20.93
N ALA A 334 -5.44 -5.31 -21.43
CA ALA A 334 -4.90 -4.00 -21.75
C ALA A 334 -4.25 -3.31 -20.53
N GLY A 335 -3.02 -2.81 -20.69
CA GLY A 335 -2.24 -2.20 -19.62
C GLY A 335 -1.53 -3.20 -18.69
N GLY A 336 -1.81 -4.51 -18.83
CA GLY A 336 -1.20 -5.56 -18.02
C GLY A 336 0.28 -5.81 -18.35
N PRO A 337 1.07 -6.34 -17.41
CA PRO A 337 2.50 -6.59 -17.59
C PRO A 337 2.86 -7.49 -18.77
N PHE A 338 1.95 -8.34 -19.21
CA PHE A 338 2.18 -9.33 -20.27
C PHE A 338 1.34 -9.07 -21.53
N ASN A 339 0.84 -7.85 -21.69
CA ASN A 339 0.16 -7.44 -22.90
C ASN A 339 1.17 -6.80 -23.89
N PRO A 340 1.27 -7.28 -25.15
CA PRO A 340 2.21 -6.76 -26.14
C PRO A 340 2.07 -5.25 -26.44
N GLU A 341 0.89 -4.68 -26.25
CA GLU A 341 0.62 -3.26 -26.50
C GLU A 341 0.95 -2.37 -25.30
N THR A 342 1.30 -2.95 -24.14
CA THR A 342 1.69 -2.16 -22.97
C THR A 342 3.12 -1.64 -23.16
N PRO A 343 3.38 -0.32 -23.04
CA PRO A 343 4.74 0.22 -23.15
C PRO A 343 5.67 -0.36 -22.09
N GLY A 344 6.98 -0.24 -22.28
CA GLY A 344 7.96 -0.78 -21.34
C GLY A 344 9.36 -0.19 -21.56
N PRO A 345 10.32 -0.53 -20.68
CA PRO A 345 11.66 0.05 -20.72
C PRO A 345 12.57 -0.62 -21.78
N TRP A 346 12.06 -1.59 -22.54
CA TRP A 346 12.84 -2.35 -23.52
C TRP A 346 12.77 -1.74 -24.90
N LYS A 347 13.85 -1.93 -25.68
CA LYS A 347 13.93 -1.53 -27.10
C LYS A 347 12.81 -2.15 -27.94
N ASP A 348 12.40 -3.37 -27.59
CA ASP A 348 11.26 -4.06 -28.20
C ASP A 348 10.30 -4.53 -27.09
N SER A 349 9.50 -3.60 -26.58
CA SER A 349 8.55 -3.91 -25.50
C SER A 349 7.43 -4.86 -25.95
N HIS A 350 7.04 -4.80 -27.22
CA HIS A 350 6.03 -5.69 -27.79
C HIS A 350 6.51 -7.15 -27.77
N GLU A 351 7.74 -7.42 -28.23
CA GLU A 351 8.34 -8.76 -28.18
C GLU A 351 8.48 -9.25 -26.73
N VAL A 352 9.01 -8.43 -25.82
CA VAL A 352 9.27 -8.84 -24.43
C VAL A 352 7.98 -9.17 -23.69
N ARG A 353 6.97 -8.28 -23.73
CA ARG A 353 5.71 -8.51 -23.01
C ARG A 353 4.92 -9.68 -23.61
N GLY A 354 4.94 -9.82 -24.94
CA GLY A 354 4.29 -10.92 -25.66
C GLY A 354 4.98 -12.28 -25.52
N ALA A 355 6.20 -12.34 -24.96
CA ALA A 355 6.94 -13.60 -24.80
C ALA A 355 6.51 -14.43 -23.56
N ALA A 356 5.71 -13.85 -22.67
CA ALA A 356 5.18 -14.54 -21.50
C ALA A 356 4.18 -15.64 -21.91
N GLN A 357 4.21 -16.76 -21.19
CA GLN A 357 3.19 -17.78 -21.36
C GLN A 357 1.86 -17.25 -20.79
N VAL A 358 0.81 -17.24 -21.61
CA VAL A 358 -0.53 -16.84 -21.16
C VAL A 358 -1.17 -17.99 -20.39
N HIS A 359 -1.90 -17.70 -19.32
CA HIS A 359 -2.65 -18.71 -18.59
C HIS A 359 -3.75 -19.29 -19.49
N SER A 360 -3.81 -20.62 -19.61
CA SER A 360 -4.89 -21.29 -20.34
C SER A 360 -6.20 -21.23 -19.55
N GLU A 361 -7.33 -21.49 -20.23
CA GLU A 361 -8.63 -21.67 -19.59
C GLU A 361 -8.57 -22.70 -18.46
N GLU A 362 -7.92 -23.84 -18.71
CA GLU A 362 -7.77 -24.91 -17.73
C GLU A 362 -6.93 -24.49 -16.51
N PHE A 363 -5.91 -23.65 -16.71
CA PHE A 363 -5.14 -23.08 -15.62
C PHE A 363 -6.02 -22.19 -14.74
N ILE A 364 -6.82 -21.32 -15.38
CA ILE A 364 -7.73 -20.41 -14.69
C ILE A 364 -8.79 -21.20 -13.92
N ASP A 365 -9.36 -22.24 -14.53
CA ASP A 365 -10.36 -23.10 -13.88
C ASP A 365 -9.78 -23.84 -12.67
N CYS A 366 -8.52 -24.29 -12.73
CA CYS A 366 -7.84 -24.93 -11.60
C CYS A 366 -7.57 -23.96 -10.44
N VAL A 367 -7.15 -22.72 -10.73
CA VAL A 367 -7.00 -21.68 -9.70
C VAL A 367 -8.35 -21.32 -9.10
N ALA A 368 -9.36 -21.11 -9.93
CA ALA A 368 -10.72 -20.80 -9.51
C ALA A 368 -11.33 -21.91 -8.65
N LEU A 369 -11.11 -23.19 -8.98
CA LEU A 369 -11.55 -24.33 -8.18
C LEU A 369 -11.00 -24.26 -6.75
N GLN A 370 -9.69 -24.03 -6.61
CA GLN A 370 -9.03 -23.92 -5.31
C GLN A 370 -9.55 -22.72 -4.51
N ALA A 371 -9.67 -21.57 -5.17
CA ALA A 371 -10.18 -20.35 -4.56
C ALA A 371 -11.65 -20.48 -4.13
N GLN A 372 -12.51 -21.06 -4.98
CA GLN A 372 -13.91 -21.30 -4.69
C GLN A 372 -14.07 -22.29 -3.54
N TYR A 373 -13.28 -23.37 -3.51
CA TYR A 373 -13.26 -24.30 -2.40
C TYR A 373 -12.95 -23.61 -1.06
N ILE A 374 -11.94 -22.72 -1.04
CA ILE A 374 -11.59 -21.94 0.14
C ILE A 374 -12.77 -21.06 0.56
N TYR A 375 -13.33 -20.30 -0.38
CA TYR A 375 -14.48 -19.43 -0.11
C TYR A 375 -15.68 -20.21 0.45
N ASP A 376 -16.08 -21.32 -0.17
CA ASP A 376 -17.23 -22.11 0.25
C ASP A 376 -17.01 -22.77 1.62
N THR A 377 -15.78 -23.27 1.86
CA THR A 377 -15.45 -23.99 3.10
C THR A 377 -15.33 -23.05 4.29
N PHE A 378 -14.60 -21.94 4.12
CA PHE A 378 -14.27 -21.01 5.20
C PHE A 378 -15.24 -19.83 5.29
N GLY A 379 -16.05 -19.59 4.25
CA GLY A 379 -17.03 -18.52 4.15
C GLY A 379 -16.49 -17.21 3.59
N LYS A 380 -15.18 -17.10 3.46
CA LYS A 380 -14.47 -15.91 2.99
C LYS A 380 -13.21 -16.33 2.26
N PHE A 381 -12.63 -15.38 1.54
CA PHE A 381 -11.38 -15.58 0.84
C PHE A 381 -10.45 -14.37 1.09
N PRO A 382 -9.21 -14.57 1.60
CA PRO A 382 -8.59 -15.85 1.96
C PRO A 382 -9.20 -16.53 3.20
N ALA A 383 -8.75 -17.73 3.56
CA ALA A 383 -9.45 -18.60 4.50
C ALA A 383 -9.46 -18.06 5.95
N THR A 384 -8.30 -17.64 6.44
CA THR A 384 -7.98 -17.40 7.85
C THR A 384 -7.48 -15.99 8.12
N VAL A 385 -7.17 -15.22 7.07
CA VAL A 385 -6.71 -13.82 7.09
C VAL A 385 -7.78 -12.92 6.44
N PRO A 386 -7.72 -11.58 6.55
CA PRO A 386 -8.77 -10.72 5.99
C PRO A 386 -8.67 -10.62 4.45
N SER A 387 -9.77 -10.26 3.77
CA SER A 387 -9.75 -9.99 2.32
C SER A 387 -9.06 -8.65 1.99
N ILE A 388 -9.29 -7.63 2.81
CA ILE A 388 -8.64 -6.31 2.73
C ILE A 388 -7.76 -6.11 3.97
N PHE A 389 -6.53 -5.65 3.76
CA PHE A 389 -5.52 -5.56 4.82
C PHE A 389 -4.93 -4.15 4.94
N THR A 390 -4.88 -3.64 6.17
CA THR A 390 -4.05 -2.48 6.54
C THR A 390 -3.42 -2.74 7.90
N LEU A 391 -2.24 -2.17 8.15
CA LEU A 391 -1.52 -2.35 9.40
C LEU A 391 -0.56 -1.20 9.71
N MET A 392 0.21 -0.79 8.70
CA MET A 392 1.25 0.23 8.84
C MET A 392 0.81 1.55 8.22
N TYR A 393 0.88 2.60 9.03
CA TYR A 393 0.56 3.97 8.64
C TYR A 393 1.81 4.84 8.68
N LEU A 394 1.80 5.94 7.94
CA LEU A 394 2.78 7.01 8.05
C LEU A 394 2.07 8.30 8.43
N GLN A 395 2.49 8.93 9.52
CA GLN A 395 2.08 10.29 9.84
C GLN A 395 3.20 11.26 9.52
N ALA A 396 2.84 12.41 8.94
CA ALA A 396 3.70 13.54 8.64
C ALA A 396 3.12 14.82 9.27
N GLN A 397 3.98 15.72 9.72
CA GLN A 397 3.56 16.90 10.49
C GLN A 397 4.69 17.93 10.57
N HIS A 398 4.35 19.20 10.75
CA HIS A 398 5.32 20.24 11.10
C HIS A 398 5.86 20.03 12.52
N LEU A 399 7.19 19.98 12.65
CA LEU A 399 7.84 19.72 13.92
C LEU A 399 7.82 20.95 14.83
N ASP A 400 7.31 20.83 16.06
CA ASP A 400 7.57 21.86 17.08
C ASP A 400 8.97 21.66 17.65
N ARG A 401 9.92 22.48 17.17
CA ARG A 401 11.33 22.44 17.59
C ARG A 401 11.53 22.91 19.03
N ASP A 402 10.65 23.77 19.56
CA ASP A 402 10.79 24.32 20.91
C ASP A 402 10.64 23.20 21.96
N PHE A 403 9.76 22.23 21.71
CA PHE A 403 9.69 21.01 22.52
C PHE A 403 11.02 20.25 22.55
N TYR A 404 11.67 20.06 21.40
CA TYR A 404 12.93 19.33 21.36
C TYR A 404 14.09 20.13 21.97
N ASP A 405 14.11 21.45 21.80
CA ASP A 405 15.13 22.31 22.39
C ASP A 405 14.98 22.41 23.92
N GLU A 406 13.75 22.28 24.45
CA GLU A 406 13.47 22.23 25.89
C GLU A 406 13.95 20.91 26.52
N PHE A 407 13.67 19.76 25.88
CA PHE A 407 13.81 18.44 26.52
C PHE A 407 14.97 17.57 26.00
N TYR A 408 15.53 17.83 24.83
CA TYR A 408 16.55 16.98 24.20
C TYR A 408 17.90 17.67 24.09
N GLY A 409 18.96 16.86 23.99
CA GLY A 409 20.30 17.36 23.72
C GLY A 409 20.47 17.87 22.28
N PRO A 410 21.56 18.64 22.01
CA PRO A 410 21.88 19.07 20.65
C PRO A 410 21.89 17.92 19.65
N GLY A 411 21.26 18.13 18.49
CA GLY A 411 21.14 17.11 17.42
C GLY A 411 19.86 16.26 17.47
N ALA A 412 18.85 16.65 18.26
CA ALA A 412 17.55 15.96 18.33
C ALA A 412 16.80 15.92 16.98
N TYR A 413 17.00 16.93 16.14
CA TYR A 413 16.44 17.05 14.80
C TYR A 413 17.51 17.51 13.81
N LEU A 414 17.28 17.22 12.52
CA LEU A 414 18.24 17.52 11.45
C LEU A 414 18.16 18.98 11.03
N GLU A 415 19.15 19.43 10.26
CA GLU A 415 19.16 20.78 9.69
C GLU A 415 17.95 21.04 8.79
N THR A 416 17.49 20.02 8.06
CA THR A 416 16.25 20.09 7.28
C THR A 416 15.06 20.49 8.13
N HIS A 417 14.94 19.94 9.35
CA HIS A 417 13.85 20.28 10.28
C HIS A 417 14.05 21.68 10.86
N ARG A 418 15.30 22.06 11.16
CA ARG A 418 15.63 23.39 11.68
C ARG A 418 15.15 24.49 10.76
N HIS A 419 15.31 24.30 9.45
CA HIS A 419 15.02 25.33 8.45
C HIS A 419 13.74 25.07 7.66
N HIS A 420 12.93 24.07 8.06
CA HIS A 420 11.77 23.66 7.29
C HIS A 420 10.82 24.85 7.04
N MET A 421 10.29 25.46 8.10
CA MET A 421 9.37 26.60 7.96
C MET A 421 9.95 27.77 7.15
N GLU A 422 11.24 28.07 7.33
CA GLU A 422 11.91 29.15 6.61
C GLU A 422 12.09 28.84 5.11
N ARG A 423 12.24 27.58 4.73
CA ARG A 423 12.59 27.19 3.36
C ARG A 423 11.39 26.74 2.53
N TRP A 424 10.34 26.25 3.18
CA TRP A 424 9.12 25.76 2.54
C TRP A 424 8.00 26.81 2.50
N HIS A 425 7.86 27.64 3.54
CA HIS A 425 6.70 28.56 3.70
C HIS A 425 7.07 30.05 3.62
N ARG A 426 8.27 30.39 3.16
CA ARG A 426 8.69 31.80 3.08
C ARG A 426 7.94 32.52 1.95
N GLY A 427 7.00 33.39 2.33
CA GLY A 427 6.23 34.20 1.40
C GLY A 427 4.73 33.91 1.38
N GLU A 428 4.27 32.97 2.22
CA GLU A 428 2.85 32.76 2.55
C GLU A 428 2.33 33.79 3.56
#